data_AF-X0RZX9-F1
#
_entry.id   AF-X0RZX9-F1
#
_cell.length_a   1.000
_cell.length_b   1.000
_cell.length_c   1.000
_cell.angle_alpha   90.00
_cell.angle_beta   90.00
_cell.angle_gamma   90.00
#
_symmetry.space_group_name_H-M   'P 1'
#
loop_
_entity.id
_entity.type
_entity.pdbx_description
1 polymer ?
#
loop_
_entity_poly.entity_id
_entity_poly.type
_entity_poly.pdbx_seq_one_letter_code
_entity_poly.pdbx_strand_id
1 'polypeptide(L)'
;HVFPGNTADKSTLQKVVADLDRRFGLRRVIVVSDRGLVSEQNLDFLSGQRFGYLLGVPGRRSDEAADVLKALADSQWQQVDQGNRVQEIRLSGKKTRYFVIDSAERRCYEESMRQRSMQRAKEQLQKVVAAVRSGRLKDPAKIGARARGALSRNHGHRYYSWEVTGPGQFNFYEDQEKLAAEMLHEGKYILKSNDRHLTAIEAVACYKELNTVEQGFRDLKDVIDMRPIYHKSDERIEAHIFVASLALFLKRT
;
A
#
# COMPACT_ATOMS: atom_id res chain seq x y z
N HIS A 1 15.09 -19.44 -5.49
CA HIS A 1 16.49 -19.03 -5.26
C HIS A 1 16.63 -18.66 -3.79
N VAL A 2 17.79 -18.90 -3.17
CA VAL A 2 18.07 -18.51 -1.78
C VAL A 2 19.14 -17.41 -1.82
N PHE A 3 18.93 -16.33 -1.07
CA PHE A 3 19.83 -15.18 -1.02
C PHE A 3 20.24 -14.88 0.42
N PRO A 4 21.43 -14.28 0.64
CA PRO A 4 21.83 -13.80 1.96
C PRO A 4 20.84 -12.76 2.51
N GLY A 5 20.53 -12.83 3.80
CA GLY A 5 19.49 -12.01 4.44
C GLY A 5 19.76 -10.49 4.46
N ASN A 6 20.98 -10.06 4.13
CA ASN A 6 21.35 -8.64 3.96
C ASN A 6 21.24 -8.15 2.51
N THR A 7 20.79 -9.00 1.58
CA THR A 7 20.61 -8.63 0.18
C THR A 7 19.31 -7.85 0.04
N ALA A 8 19.37 -6.65 -0.55
CA ALA A 8 18.14 -5.90 -0.82
C ALA A 8 17.34 -6.62 -1.92
N ASP A 9 16.08 -6.94 -1.67
CA ASP A 9 15.19 -7.66 -2.62
C ASP A 9 15.11 -6.99 -4.01
N LYS A 10 15.21 -5.65 -4.07
CA LYS A 10 15.27 -4.90 -5.33
C LYS A 10 16.46 -5.31 -6.22
N SER A 11 17.55 -5.78 -5.63
CA SER A 11 18.76 -6.19 -6.37
C SER A 11 18.69 -7.64 -6.87
N THR A 12 17.78 -8.47 -6.33
CA THR A 12 17.68 -9.89 -6.69
C THR A 12 16.79 -10.12 -7.91
N LEU A 13 15.84 -9.21 -8.18
CA LEU A 13 14.83 -9.38 -9.24
C LEU A 13 15.45 -9.65 -10.62
N GLN A 14 16.41 -8.83 -11.04
CA GLN A 14 17.02 -8.95 -12.36
C GLN A 14 17.74 -10.30 -12.54
N LYS A 15 18.44 -10.75 -11.49
CA LYS A 15 19.15 -12.04 -11.48
C LYS A 15 18.18 -13.22 -11.58
N VAL A 16 17.09 -13.18 -10.83
CA VAL A 16 16.04 -14.23 -10.85
C VAL A 16 15.40 -14.30 -12.24
N VAL A 17 14.97 -13.15 -12.78
CA VAL A 17 14.28 -13.08 -14.07
C VAL A 17 15.19 -13.56 -15.20
N ALA A 18 16.47 -13.16 -15.20
CA ALA A 18 17.44 -13.61 -16.21
C ALA A 18 17.73 -15.12 -16.14
N ASP A 19 17.83 -15.71 -14.93
CA ASP A 19 18.02 -17.15 -14.79
C ASP A 19 16.80 -17.93 -15.30
N LEU A 20 15.59 -17.50 -14.93
CA LEU A 20 14.37 -18.13 -15.37
C LEU A 20 14.18 -18.02 -16.89
N ASP A 21 14.48 -16.87 -17.49
CA ASP A 21 14.42 -16.70 -18.94
C ASP A 21 15.38 -17.63 -19.67
N ARG A 22 16.63 -17.71 -19.19
CA ARG A 22 17.65 -18.62 -19.75
C ARG A 22 17.25 -20.09 -19.64
N ARG A 23 16.63 -20.50 -18.53
CA ARG A 23 16.30 -21.91 -18.26
C ARG A 23 15.02 -22.36 -18.95
N PHE A 24 14.03 -21.49 -19.06
CA PHE A 24 12.68 -21.87 -19.49
C PHE A 24 12.23 -21.17 -20.77
N GLY A 25 13.01 -20.25 -21.33
CA GLY A 25 12.71 -19.54 -22.58
C GLY A 25 11.44 -18.71 -22.46
N LEU A 26 11.37 -17.82 -21.48
CA LEU A 26 10.16 -17.11 -21.13
C LEU A 26 9.75 -16.16 -22.28
N ARG A 27 8.49 -16.28 -22.70
CA ARG A 27 7.96 -15.47 -23.82
C ARG A 27 7.34 -14.16 -23.34
N ARG A 28 6.31 -14.27 -22.50
CA ARG A 28 5.61 -13.14 -21.88
C ARG A 28 5.55 -13.38 -20.38
N VAL A 29 6.12 -12.45 -19.63
CA VAL A 29 6.14 -12.48 -18.16
C VAL A 29 5.61 -11.15 -17.69
N ILE A 30 4.71 -11.17 -16.71
CA ILE A 30 4.26 -9.98 -16.01
C ILE A 30 4.74 -10.10 -14.57
N VAL A 31 5.67 -9.23 -14.18
CA VAL A 31 6.15 -9.18 -12.81
C VAL A 31 5.13 -8.43 -11.97
N VAL A 32 4.45 -9.15 -11.07
CA VAL A 32 3.50 -8.56 -10.12
C VAL A 32 4.24 -8.30 -8.83
N SER A 33 4.16 -7.07 -8.32
CA SER A 33 4.86 -6.73 -7.09
C SER A 33 4.21 -5.59 -6.33
N ASP A 34 4.37 -5.67 -5.01
CA ASP A 34 4.01 -4.61 -4.08
C ASP A 34 4.97 -3.42 -4.14
N ARG A 35 4.52 -2.31 -3.55
CA ARG A 35 5.12 -0.95 -3.64
C ARG A 35 6.59 -0.88 -3.21
N GLY A 36 7.07 -1.84 -2.40
CA GLY A 36 8.39 -1.79 -1.77
C GLY A 36 9.55 -2.36 -2.61
N LEU A 37 9.26 -3.13 -3.66
CA LEU A 37 10.28 -3.88 -4.42
C LEU A 37 10.69 -3.20 -5.74
N VAL A 38 10.05 -2.08 -6.07
CA VAL A 38 10.20 -1.42 -7.36
C VAL A 38 11.16 -0.23 -7.25
N SER A 39 12.35 -0.38 -7.82
CA SER A 39 13.24 0.74 -8.15
C SER A 39 13.03 1.18 -9.60
N GLU A 40 13.36 2.43 -9.93
CA GLU A 40 13.39 2.90 -11.33
C GLU A 40 14.28 2.01 -12.20
N GLN A 41 15.43 1.59 -11.67
CA GLN A 41 16.32 0.65 -12.36
C GLN A 41 15.64 -0.68 -12.72
N ASN A 42 14.79 -1.21 -11.84
CA ASN A 42 14.03 -2.43 -12.13
C ASN A 42 12.93 -2.19 -13.15
N LEU A 43 12.28 -1.03 -13.12
CA LEU A 43 11.29 -0.66 -14.14
C LEU A 43 11.92 -0.54 -15.52
N ASP A 44 13.10 0.07 -15.61
CA ASP A 44 13.84 0.21 -16.87
C ASP A 44 14.32 -1.16 -17.37
N PHE A 45 14.84 -2.00 -16.48
CA PHE A 45 15.22 -3.38 -16.82
C PHE A 45 14.04 -4.18 -17.37
N LEU A 46 12.89 -4.17 -16.68
CA LEU A 46 11.70 -4.90 -17.11
C LEU A 46 11.16 -4.35 -18.43
N SER A 47 11.18 -3.03 -18.60
CA SER A 47 10.71 -2.36 -19.83
C SER A 47 11.65 -2.55 -21.01
N GLY A 48 12.95 -2.71 -20.77
CA GLY A 48 13.96 -2.99 -21.79
C GLY A 48 13.95 -4.44 -22.26
N GLN A 49 13.44 -5.36 -21.43
CA GLN A 49 13.18 -6.74 -21.82
C GLN A 49 11.74 -6.90 -22.32
N ARG A 50 11.39 -8.05 -22.90
CA ARG A 50 10.03 -8.36 -23.39
C ARG A 50 9.02 -8.59 -22.24
N PHE A 51 9.23 -7.97 -21.08
CA PHE A 51 8.50 -8.24 -19.86
C PHE A 51 7.58 -7.09 -19.46
N GLY A 52 6.40 -7.46 -18.99
CA GLY A 52 5.45 -6.57 -18.37
C GLY A 52 5.68 -6.47 -16.87
N TYR A 53 5.09 -5.44 -16.25
CA TYR A 53 4.96 -5.36 -14.81
C TYR A 53 3.55 -4.94 -14.40
N LEU A 54 3.18 -5.28 -13.18
CA LEU A 54 1.95 -4.83 -12.53
C LEU A 54 2.27 -4.47 -11.08
N LEU A 55 2.18 -3.18 -10.76
CA LEU A 55 2.74 -2.64 -9.53
C LEU A 55 1.75 -1.78 -8.77
N GLY A 56 1.73 -1.89 -7.45
CA GLY A 56 0.97 -0.96 -6.61
C GLY A 56 1.57 0.46 -6.64
N VAL A 57 0.73 1.48 -6.77
CA VAL A 57 1.12 2.90 -6.66
C VAL A 57 0.77 3.42 -5.26
N PRO A 58 1.65 4.22 -4.60
CA PRO A 58 1.32 4.87 -3.33
C PRO A 58 0.19 5.90 -3.50
N GLY A 59 -1.01 5.57 -3.03
CA GLY A 59 -2.19 6.42 -3.27
C GLY A 59 -2.10 7.85 -2.70
N ARG A 60 -1.59 8.02 -1.48
CA ARG A 60 -1.63 9.31 -0.74
C ARG A 60 -0.39 10.20 -0.86
N ARG A 61 0.69 9.69 -1.46
CA ARG A 61 2.01 10.35 -1.46
C ARG A 61 2.56 10.58 -2.87
N SER A 62 1.75 10.34 -3.89
CA SER A 62 2.17 10.39 -5.28
C SER A 62 1.28 11.36 -6.03
N ASP A 63 1.88 12.37 -6.66
CA ASP A 63 1.17 13.28 -7.57
C ASP A 63 0.54 12.49 -8.74
N GLU A 64 1.24 11.43 -9.19
CA GLU A 64 0.73 10.49 -10.19
C GLU A 64 -0.58 9.83 -9.73
N ALA A 65 -0.68 9.42 -8.46
CA ALA A 65 -1.94 8.88 -7.93
C ALA A 65 -3.05 9.92 -7.88
N ALA A 66 -2.74 11.18 -7.54
CA ALA A 66 -3.72 12.26 -7.52
C ALA A 66 -4.27 12.54 -8.93
N ASP A 67 -3.41 12.56 -9.94
CA ASP A 67 -3.82 12.76 -11.33
C ASP A 67 -4.67 11.60 -11.86
N VAL A 68 -4.32 10.36 -11.51
CA VAL A 68 -5.13 9.18 -11.84
C VAL A 68 -6.52 9.26 -11.20
N LEU A 69 -6.62 9.66 -9.93
CA LEU A 69 -7.91 9.76 -9.24
C LEU A 69 -8.78 10.90 -9.81
N LYS A 70 -8.18 12.01 -10.24
CA LYS A 70 -8.90 13.10 -10.93
C LYS A 70 -9.45 12.69 -12.29
N ALA A 71 -8.82 11.73 -12.96
CA ALA A 71 -9.24 11.24 -14.27
C ALA A 71 -10.35 10.16 -14.19
N LEU A 72 -10.80 9.78 -12.99
CA LEU A 72 -11.90 8.83 -12.81
C LEU A 72 -13.21 9.37 -13.39
N ALA A 73 -14.07 8.45 -13.85
CA ALA A 73 -15.35 8.78 -14.44
C ALA A 73 -16.38 7.72 -14.05
N ASP A 74 -17.51 8.15 -13.47
CA ASP A 74 -18.51 7.24 -12.91
C ASP A 74 -19.12 6.26 -13.93
N SER A 75 -19.07 6.59 -15.22
CA SER A 75 -19.61 5.76 -16.30
C SER A 75 -18.65 4.71 -16.85
N GLN A 76 -17.39 4.66 -16.38
CA GLN A 76 -16.32 3.82 -16.96
C GLN A 76 -15.88 2.66 -16.07
N TRP A 77 -16.62 2.40 -14.99
CA TRP A 77 -16.33 1.28 -14.08
C TRP A 77 -16.75 -0.06 -14.67
N GLN A 78 -15.86 -1.05 -14.56
CA GLN A 78 -16.11 -2.44 -14.88
C GLN A 78 -16.28 -3.23 -13.59
N GLN A 79 -17.34 -4.02 -13.47
CA GLN A 79 -17.53 -4.88 -12.31
C GLN A 79 -16.56 -6.06 -12.36
N VAL A 80 -15.86 -6.32 -11.25
CA VAL A 80 -14.94 -7.47 -11.11
C VAL A 80 -15.63 -8.62 -10.39
N ASP A 81 -16.26 -8.33 -9.25
CA ASP A 81 -17.03 -9.27 -8.44
C ASP A 81 -18.08 -8.50 -7.62
N GLN A 82 -18.78 -9.13 -6.69
CA GLN A 82 -19.85 -8.47 -5.90
C GLN A 82 -19.37 -7.25 -5.10
N GLY A 83 -18.09 -7.18 -4.72
CA GLY A 83 -17.55 -6.12 -3.87
C GLY A 83 -16.52 -5.22 -4.54
N ASN A 84 -16.05 -5.55 -5.74
CA ASN A 84 -14.95 -4.85 -6.40
C ASN A 84 -15.32 -4.41 -7.81
N ARG A 85 -14.91 -3.19 -8.16
CA ARG A 85 -14.98 -2.65 -9.52
C ARG A 85 -13.63 -2.04 -9.91
N VAL A 86 -13.33 -1.99 -11.21
CA VAL A 86 -12.08 -1.48 -11.74
C VAL A 86 -12.31 -0.48 -12.87
N GLN A 87 -11.52 0.57 -12.92
CA GLN A 87 -11.48 1.51 -14.04
C GLN A 87 -10.04 1.60 -14.57
N GLU A 88 -9.88 1.43 -15.88
CA GLU A 88 -8.61 1.70 -16.55
C GLU A 88 -8.47 3.19 -16.85
N ILE A 89 -7.32 3.76 -16.51
CA ILE A 89 -6.95 5.15 -16.76
C ILE A 89 -5.66 5.20 -17.58
N ARG A 90 -5.64 6.08 -18.58
CA ARG A 90 -4.46 6.42 -19.37
C ARG A 90 -4.21 7.91 -19.25
N LEU A 91 -3.11 8.28 -18.61
CA LEU A 91 -2.69 9.67 -18.49
C LEU A 91 -1.98 10.11 -19.78
N SER A 92 -2.29 11.33 -20.25
CA SER A 92 -1.62 11.90 -21.41
C SER A 92 -0.11 12.01 -21.19
N GLY A 93 0.69 11.65 -22.20
CA GLY A 93 2.15 11.68 -22.14
C GLY A 93 2.80 10.53 -21.34
N LYS A 94 2.03 9.62 -20.74
CA LYS A 94 2.56 8.44 -20.05
C LYS A 94 2.42 7.19 -20.94
N LYS A 95 3.47 6.38 -21.00
CA LYS A 95 3.45 5.05 -21.68
C LYS A 95 2.81 3.95 -20.84
N THR A 96 2.44 4.26 -19.60
CA THR A 96 1.92 3.29 -18.62
C THR A 96 0.42 3.46 -18.46
N ARG A 97 -0.22 2.36 -18.10
CA ARG A 97 -1.65 2.25 -17.84
C ARG A 97 -1.85 2.13 -16.34
N TYR A 98 -2.96 2.68 -15.85
CA TYR A 98 -3.34 2.59 -14.46
C TYR A 98 -4.67 1.85 -14.35
N PHE A 99 -4.79 1.02 -13.33
CA PHE A 99 -6.02 0.34 -12.97
C PHE A 99 -6.38 0.81 -11.57
N VAL A 100 -7.47 1.54 -11.45
CA VAL A 100 -8.01 1.94 -10.14
C VAL A 100 -9.04 0.92 -9.74
N ILE A 101 -8.81 0.25 -8.62
CA ILE A 101 -9.75 -0.69 -8.05
C ILE A 101 -10.46 0.01 -6.91
N ASP A 102 -11.77 -0.08 -6.88
CA ASP A 102 -12.62 0.35 -5.78
C ASP A 102 -13.22 -0.88 -5.10
N SER A 103 -12.81 -1.12 -3.86
CA SER A 103 -13.10 -2.33 -3.10
C SER A 103 -13.93 -2.04 -1.86
N ALA A 104 -15.10 -2.67 -1.77
CA ALA A 104 -16.02 -2.52 -0.65
C ALA A 104 -15.43 -3.03 0.68
N GLU A 105 -14.77 -4.19 0.65
CA GLU A 105 -14.07 -4.76 1.81
C GLU A 105 -13.00 -3.79 2.32
N ARG A 106 -12.16 -3.30 1.41
CA ARG A 106 -11.11 -2.35 1.76
C ARG A 106 -11.68 -1.03 2.27
N ARG A 107 -12.78 -0.56 1.69
CA ARG A 107 -13.47 0.65 2.15
C ARG A 107 -13.93 0.48 3.59
N CYS A 108 -14.64 -0.59 3.91
CA CYS A 108 -15.10 -0.85 5.29
C CYS A 108 -13.94 -0.90 6.29
N TYR A 109 -12.84 -1.53 5.90
CA TYR A 109 -11.63 -1.60 6.71
C TYR A 109 -10.99 -0.20 6.93
N GLU A 110 -10.79 0.56 5.85
CA GLU A 110 -10.18 1.89 5.90
C GLU A 110 -11.07 2.90 6.65
N GLU A 111 -12.39 2.85 6.46
CA GLU A 111 -13.38 3.62 7.21
C GLU A 111 -13.28 3.34 8.71
N SER A 112 -13.23 2.05 9.10
CA SER A 112 -13.06 1.64 10.50
C SER A 112 -11.74 2.16 11.08
N MET A 113 -10.68 2.17 10.28
CA MET A 113 -9.39 2.75 10.67
C MET A 113 -9.48 4.27 10.83
N ARG A 114 -10.12 4.98 9.89
CA ARG A 114 -10.34 6.42 9.96
C ARG A 114 -11.15 6.81 11.19
N GLN A 115 -12.27 6.14 11.46
CA GLN A 115 -13.11 6.42 12.62
C GLN A 115 -12.33 6.28 13.93
N ARG A 116 -11.55 5.20 14.09
CA ARG A 116 -10.66 5.01 15.24
C ARG A 116 -9.61 6.11 15.35
N SER A 117 -9.03 6.49 14.21
CA SER A 117 -8.03 7.56 14.12
C SER A 117 -8.61 8.92 14.54
N MET A 118 -9.79 9.27 14.03
CA MET A 118 -10.54 10.47 14.36
C MET A 118 -10.87 10.53 15.85
N GLN A 119 -11.42 9.44 16.40
CA GLN A 119 -11.77 9.36 17.82
C GLN A 119 -10.55 9.61 18.72
N ARG A 120 -9.43 8.93 18.44
CA ARG A 120 -8.18 9.12 19.19
C ARG A 120 -7.63 10.54 19.05
N ALA A 121 -7.69 11.14 17.86
CA ALA A 121 -7.25 12.52 17.64
C ALA A 121 -8.11 13.51 18.43
N LYS A 122 -9.44 13.33 18.41
CA LYS A 122 -10.41 14.14 19.15
C LYS A 122 -10.15 14.10 20.66
N GLU A 123 -9.92 12.92 21.23
CA GLU A 123 -9.57 12.77 22.64
C GLU A 123 -8.28 13.53 23.02
N GLN A 124 -7.27 13.54 22.14
CA GLN A 124 -6.04 14.29 22.39
C GLN A 124 -6.26 15.81 22.29
N LEU A 125 -7.07 16.27 21.34
CA LEU A 125 -7.45 17.69 21.22
C LEU A 125 -8.28 18.15 22.42
N GLN A 126 -9.20 17.32 22.92
CA GLN A 126 -9.97 17.62 24.14
C GLN A 126 -9.07 17.80 25.36
N LYS A 127 -7.95 17.06 25.47
CA LYS A 127 -6.95 17.30 26.52
C LYS A 127 -6.26 18.66 26.38
N VAL A 128 -6.07 19.15 25.15
CA VAL A 128 -5.56 20.51 24.91
C VAL A 128 -6.60 21.54 25.36
N VAL A 129 -7.86 21.37 24.97
CA VAL A 129 -8.98 22.23 25.43
C VAL A 129 -9.04 22.28 26.97
N ALA A 130 -8.96 21.12 27.64
CA ALA A 130 -8.99 21.05 29.09
C ALA A 130 -7.80 21.80 29.75
N ALA A 131 -6.59 21.65 29.20
CA ALA A 131 -5.40 22.34 29.71
C ALA A 131 -5.46 23.86 29.51
N VAL A 132 -6.08 24.32 28.41
CA VAL A 132 -6.33 25.73 28.13
C VAL A 132 -7.38 26.30 29.08
N ARG A 133 -8.53 25.62 29.21
CA ARG A 133 -9.62 26.01 30.13
C ARG A 133 -9.18 26.04 31.58
N SER A 134 -8.34 25.11 32.02
CA SER A 134 -7.81 25.08 33.38
C SER A 134 -6.71 26.14 33.63
N GLY A 135 -6.36 26.96 32.63
CA GLY A 135 -5.30 27.97 32.73
C GLY A 135 -3.88 27.42 32.80
N ARG A 136 -3.67 26.11 32.65
CA ARG A 136 -2.32 25.48 32.62
C ARG A 136 -1.57 25.80 31.33
N LEU A 137 -2.29 26.14 30.27
CA LEU A 137 -1.73 26.44 28.95
C LEU A 137 -2.34 27.74 28.41
N LYS A 138 -1.59 28.84 28.51
CA LYS A 138 -2.03 30.19 28.10
C LYS A 138 -1.30 30.72 26.87
N ASP A 139 -0.04 30.35 26.72
CA ASP A 139 0.84 30.80 25.65
C ASP A 139 0.37 30.27 24.28
N PRO A 140 0.03 31.14 23.31
CA PRO A 140 -0.46 30.73 21.99
C PRO A 140 0.47 29.78 21.23
N ALA A 141 1.79 29.99 21.30
CA ALA A 141 2.76 29.15 20.61
C ALA A 141 2.81 27.73 21.21
N LYS A 142 2.76 27.61 22.55
CA LYS A 142 2.69 26.33 23.25
C LYS A 142 1.36 25.61 23.02
N ILE A 143 0.25 26.33 22.95
CA ILE A 143 -1.06 25.77 22.56
C ILE A 143 -0.96 25.15 21.17
N GLY A 144 -0.50 25.90 20.18
CA GLY A 144 -0.38 25.43 18.80
C GLY A 144 0.57 24.24 18.66
N ALA A 145 1.72 24.25 19.36
CA ALA A 145 2.64 23.11 19.37
C ALA A 145 2.00 21.84 19.95
N ARG A 146 1.23 21.96 21.04
CA ARG A 146 0.53 20.83 21.65
C ARG A 146 -0.60 20.31 20.78
N ALA A 147 -1.34 21.20 20.11
CA ALA A 147 -2.38 20.83 19.13
C ALA A 147 -1.77 20.07 17.93
N ARG A 148 -0.66 20.55 17.36
CA ARG A 148 0.06 19.82 16.29
C ARG A 148 0.53 18.44 16.75
N GLY A 149 1.08 18.34 17.95
CA GLY A 149 1.50 17.05 18.53
C GLY A 149 0.34 16.10 18.81
N ALA A 150 -0.83 16.62 19.21
CA ALA A 150 -2.05 15.84 19.38
C ALA A 150 -2.53 15.23 18.05
N LEU A 151 -2.47 16.01 16.96
CA LEU A 151 -2.88 15.58 15.64
C LEU A 151 -1.86 14.67 14.93
N SER A 152 -0.56 14.84 15.13
CA SER A 152 0.45 14.08 14.39
C SER A 152 0.40 12.58 14.70
N ARG A 153 0.21 12.22 15.98
CA ARG A 153 0.24 10.83 16.49
C ARG A 153 -0.83 9.92 15.90
N ASN A 154 -2.02 10.45 15.66
CA ASN A 154 -3.16 9.71 15.13
C ASN A 154 -3.59 10.25 13.77
N HIS A 155 -2.67 10.84 13.00
CA HIS A 155 -2.97 11.42 11.68
C HIS A 155 -4.19 12.36 11.66
N GLY A 156 -4.51 12.98 12.80
CA GLY A 156 -5.69 13.82 12.98
C GLY A 156 -5.68 15.07 12.10
N HIS A 157 -4.51 15.47 11.59
CA HIS A 157 -4.34 16.57 10.64
C HIS A 157 -5.12 16.34 9.32
N ARG A 158 -5.54 15.10 9.04
CA ARG A 158 -6.39 14.74 7.91
C ARG A 158 -7.89 14.98 8.13
N TYR A 159 -8.30 15.26 9.37
CA TYR A 159 -9.73 15.31 9.74
C TYR A 159 -10.09 16.57 10.53
N TYR A 160 -9.12 17.13 11.27
CA TYR A 160 -9.35 18.25 12.17
C TYR A 160 -8.48 19.45 11.79
N SER A 161 -9.07 20.62 11.92
CA SER A 161 -8.41 21.91 11.91
C SER A 161 -8.57 22.58 13.27
N TRP A 162 -7.70 23.52 13.58
CA TRP A 162 -7.68 24.20 14.86
C TRP A 162 -7.16 25.61 14.71
N GLU A 163 -7.57 26.46 15.64
CA GLU A 163 -7.25 27.88 15.68
C GLU A 163 -6.93 28.31 17.12
N VAL A 164 -6.07 29.31 17.22
CA VAL A 164 -5.72 29.97 18.47
C VAL A 164 -5.96 31.46 18.27
N THR A 165 -7.10 31.94 18.76
CA THR A 165 -7.57 33.32 18.57
C THR A 165 -6.95 34.30 19.56
N GLY A 166 -6.30 33.81 20.61
CA GLY A 166 -5.61 34.63 21.61
C GLY A 166 -5.08 33.80 22.78
N PRO A 167 -4.45 34.44 23.77
CA PRO A 167 -3.97 33.77 24.96
C PRO A 167 -5.09 33.03 25.68
N GLY A 168 -4.92 31.73 25.90
CA GLY A 168 -5.94 30.90 26.55
C GLY A 168 -7.20 30.64 25.71
N GLN A 169 -7.19 30.95 24.41
CA GLN A 169 -8.31 30.66 23.50
C GLN A 169 -7.87 29.63 22.46
N PHE A 170 -8.48 28.45 22.51
CA PHE A 170 -8.19 27.34 21.61
C PHE A 170 -9.50 26.70 21.17
N ASN A 171 -9.68 26.59 19.85
CA ASN A 171 -10.82 25.91 19.25
C ASN A 171 -10.33 24.90 18.20
N PHE A 172 -11.05 23.81 18.04
CA PHE A 172 -10.81 22.82 16.99
C PHE A 172 -12.14 22.36 16.41
N TYR A 173 -12.13 22.00 15.14
CA TYR A 173 -13.32 21.59 14.40
C TYR A 173 -12.99 20.51 13.38
N GLU A 174 -14.01 19.75 12.99
CA GLU A 174 -13.92 18.78 11.89
C GLU A 174 -13.87 19.54 10.57
N ASP A 175 -12.76 19.37 9.86
CA ASP A 175 -12.51 20.01 8.58
C ASP A 175 -13.13 19.17 7.47
N GLN A 176 -14.28 19.64 6.97
CA GLN A 176 -15.08 18.89 6.00
C GLN A 176 -14.36 18.68 4.67
N GLU A 177 -13.53 19.65 4.24
CA GLU A 177 -12.75 19.53 3.01
C GLU A 177 -11.68 18.44 3.15
N LYS A 178 -10.95 18.42 4.28
CA LYS A 178 -9.95 17.39 4.54
C LYS A 178 -10.56 16.00 4.71
N LEU A 179 -11.70 15.93 5.40
CA LEU A 179 -12.43 14.67 5.59
C LEU A 179 -12.93 14.13 4.24
N ALA A 180 -13.55 14.97 3.41
CA ALA A 180 -14.00 14.58 2.08
C ALA A 180 -12.83 14.11 1.19
N ALA A 181 -11.69 14.80 1.24
CA ALA A 181 -10.49 14.39 0.55
C ALA A 181 -9.97 13.01 1.02
N GLU A 182 -9.97 12.72 2.32
CA GLU A 182 -9.59 11.39 2.80
C GLU A 182 -10.59 10.32 2.34
N MET A 183 -11.90 10.59 2.45
CA MET A 183 -12.96 9.66 2.04
C MET A 183 -12.90 9.31 0.55
N LEU A 184 -12.43 10.22 -0.30
CA LEU A 184 -12.22 9.95 -1.72
C LEU A 184 -11.21 8.82 -1.95
N HIS A 185 -10.21 8.70 -1.10
CA HIS A 185 -9.19 7.65 -1.19
C HIS A 185 -9.67 6.30 -0.62
N GLU A 186 -10.72 6.28 0.21
CA GLU A 186 -11.14 5.06 0.91
C GLU A 186 -11.66 3.99 -0.06
N GLY A 187 -11.18 2.77 0.16
CA GLY A 187 -11.48 1.61 -0.68
C GLY A 187 -10.73 1.56 -2.00
N LYS A 188 -10.01 2.63 -2.36
CA LYS A 188 -9.35 2.73 -3.66
C LYS A 188 -7.87 2.38 -3.58
N TYR A 189 -7.41 1.57 -4.53
CA TYR A 189 -5.99 1.36 -4.77
C TYR A 189 -5.68 1.36 -6.25
N ILE A 190 -4.46 1.74 -6.57
CA ILE A 190 -4.03 1.99 -7.94
C ILE A 190 -2.93 0.99 -8.27
N LEU A 191 -3.12 0.28 -9.37
CA LEU A 191 -2.09 -0.53 -10.00
C LEU A 191 -1.59 0.17 -11.26
N LYS A 192 -0.31 -0.01 -11.58
CA LYS A 192 0.35 0.55 -12.76
C LYS A 192 1.00 -0.57 -13.56
N SER A 193 0.86 -0.52 -14.88
CA SER A 193 1.42 -1.51 -15.79
C SER A 193 1.94 -0.88 -17.08
N ASN A 194 3.01 -1.45 -17.65
CA ASN A 194 3.47 -1.19 -19.02
C ASN A 194 2.91 -2.20 -20.04
N ASP A 195 2.24 -3.26 -19.59
CA ASP A 195 1.72 -4.31 -20.47
C ASP A 195 0.48 -3.79 -21.23
N ARG A 196 0.48 -3.96 -22.56
CA ARG A 196 -0.57 -3.45 -23.46
C ARG A 196 -1.74 -4.42 -23.64
N HIS A 197 -1.55 -5.68 -23.28
CA HIS A 197 -2.50 -6.76 -23.51
C HIS A 197 -3.24 -7.17 -22.23
N LEU A 198 -2.76 -6.75 -21.06
CA LEU A 198 -3.39 -7.00 -19.77
C LEU A 198 -4.72 -6.25 -19.68
N THR A 199 -5.82 -6.95 -19.48
CA THR A 199 -7.13 -6.33 -19.24
C THR A 199 -7.23 -5.83 -17.79
N ALA A 200 -8.20 -4.93 -17.52
CA ALA A 200 -8.42 -4.42 -16.18
C ALA A 200 -8.79 -5.54 -15.19
N ILE A 201 -9.63 -6.50 -15.60
CA ILE A 201 -10.05 -7.64 -14.78
C ILE A 201 -8.86 -8.58 -14.48
N GLU A 202 -8.04 -8.90 -15.50
CA GLU A 202 -6.83 -9.71 -15.31
C GLU A 202 -5.84 -9.01 -14.37
N ALA A 203 -5.67 -7.70 -14.48
CA ALA A 203 -4.81 -6.95 -13.57
C ALA A 203 -5.28 -7.10 -12.11
N VAL A 204 -6.59 -7.02 -11.84
CA VAL A 204 -7.11 -7.26 -10.49
C VAL A 204 -6.88 -8.71 -10.06
N ALA A 205 -7.12 -9.69 -10.92
CA ALA A 205 -6.91 -11.11 -10.62
C ALA A 205 -5.45 -11.41 -10.29
N CYS A 206 -4.50 -10.99 -11.14
CA CYS A 206 -3.06 -11.18 -10.92
C CYS A 206 -2.60 -10.54 -9.60
N TYR A 207 -3.12 -9.35 -9.26
CA TYR A 207 -2.77 -8.70 -8.01
C TYR A 207 -3.40 -9.39 -6.78
N LYS A 208 -4.61 -9.97 -6.90
CA LYS A 208 -5.19 -10.81 -5.83
C LYS A 208 -4.43 -12.12 -5.64
N GLU A 209 -3.90 -12.71 -6.71
CA GLU A 209 -3.02 -13.89 -6.61
C GLU A 209 -1.74 -13.58 -5.83
N LEU A 210 -1.19 -12.36 -5.95
CA LEU A 210 -0.07 -11.91 -5.11
C LEU A 210 -0.41 -12.04 -3.62
N ASN A 211 -1.58 -11.57 -3.18
CA ASN A 211 -2.03 -11.72 -1.78
C ASN A 211 -2.13 -13.20 -1.36
N THR A 212 -2.50 -14.08 -2.29
CA THR A 212 -2.55 -15.53 -2.04
C THR A 212 -1.14 -16.10 -1.84
N VAL A 213 -0.17 -15.65 -2.63
CA VAL A 213 1.24 -15.98 -2.44
C VAL A 213 1.75 -15.48 -1.09
N GLU A 214 1.46 -14.24 -0.72
CA GLU A 214 1.81 -13.69 0.60
C GLU A 214 1.17 -14.45 1.76
N GLN A 215 -0.09 -14.88 1.62
CA GLN A 215 -0.74 -15.73 2.61
C GLN A 215 -0.02 -17.08 2.72
N GLY A 216 0.42 -17.66 1.60
CA GLY A 216 1.25 -18.88 1.63
C GLY A 216 2.56 -18.70 2.38
N PHE A 217 3.22 -17.56 2.22
CA PHE A 217 4.42 -17.23 2.99
C PHE A 217 4.14 -17.02 4.48
N ARG A 218 2.96 -16.51 4.84
CA ARG A 218 2.52 -16.43 6.25
C ARG A 218 2.23 -17.82 6.82
N ASP A 219 1.48 -18.64 6.11
CA ASP A 219 1.21 -20.03 6.48
C ASP A 219 2.48 -20.86 6.65
N LEU A 220 3.50 -20.61 5.82
CA LEU A 220 4.81 -21.23 5.93
C LEU A 220 5.49 -20.90 7.27
N LYS A 221 5.35 -19.66 7.72
CA LYS A 221 5.91 -19.18 8.99
C LYS A 221 5.09 -19.64 10.19
N ASP A 222 3.76 -19.67 10.07
CA ASP A 222 2.85 -19.87 11.20
C ASP A 222 2.42 -21.34 11.38
N VAL A 223 2.02 -22.02 10.30
CA VAL A 223 1.37 -23.36 10.34
C VAL A 223 2.38 -24.48 10.14
N ILE A 224 3.29 -24.30 9.18
CA ILE A 224 4.40 -25.24 8.93
C ILE A 224 5.54 -24.99 9.92
N ASP A 225 5.37 -23.97 10.78
CA ASP A 225 6.27 -23.65 11.89
C ASP A 225 7.72 -23.55 11.40
N MET A 226 7.91 -22.85 10.27
CA MET A 226 9.22 -22.30 9.90
C MET A 226 9.57 -21.18 10.90
N ARG A 227 9.68 -21.55 12.19
CA ARG A 227 10.28 -20.73 13.23
C ARG A 227 11.67 -20.31 12.75
N PRO A 228 12.27 -19.28 13.37
CA PRO A 228 13.69 -19.04 13.19
C PRO A 228 14.48 -20.26 13.70
N ILE A 229 14.70 -21.26 12.85
CA ILE A 229 15.71 -22.28 13.06
C ILE A 229 17.01 -21.63 12.57
N TYR A 230 17.83 -21.20 13.53
CA TYR A 230 19.12 -20.57 13.25
C TYR A 230 20.13 -21.61 12.75
N HIS A 231 19.97 -22.01 11.50
CA HIS A 231 20.94 -22.83 10.79
C HIS A 231 22.27 -22.07 10.68
N LYS A 232 23.38 -22.79 10.89
CA LYS A 232 24.74 -22.22 10.87
C LYS A 232 25.52 -22.53 9.58
N SER A 233 24.90 -23.23 8.64
CA SER A 233 25.51 -23.63 7.37
C SER A 233 24.51 -23.43 6.24
N ASP A 234 24.97 -22.91 5.11
CA ASP A 234 24.15 -22.59 3.94
C ASP A 234 23.36 -23.81 3.44
N GLU A 235 23.99 -24.98 3.39
CA GLU A 235 23.33 -26.24 2.95
C GLU A 235 22.10 -26.59 3.80
N ARG A 236 22.16 -26.39 5.13
CA ARG A 236 21.03 -26.64 6.03
C ARG A 236 19.93 -25.60 5.85
N ILE A 237 20.30 -24.35 5.57
CA ILE A 237 19.33 -23.29 5.24
C ILE A 237 18.58 -23.68 3.96
N GLU A 238 19.31 -24.05 2.90
CA GLU A 238 18.72 -24.45 1.63
C GLU A 238 17.82 -25.69 1.75
N ALA A 239 18.29 -26.73 2.44
CA ALA A 239 17.51 -27.94 2.67
C ALA A 239 16.21 -27.65 3.45
N HIS A 240 16.29 -26.80 4.48
CA HIS A 240 15.11 -26.41 5.25
C HIS A 240 14.11 -25.61 4.42
N ILE A 241 14.57 -24.62 3.63
CA ILE A 241 13.73 -23.85 2.72
C ILE A 241 13.08 -24.78 1.68
N PHE A 242 13.82 -25.76 1.17
CA PHE A 242 13.30 -26.75 0.21
C PHE A 242 12.16 -27.59 0.81
N VAL A 243 12.38 -28.21 1.98
CA VAL A 243 11.36 -29.01 2.66
C VAL A 243 10.12 -28.17 2.98
N ALA A 244 10.31 -26.95 3.49
CA ALA A 244 9.20 -26.06 3.78
C ALA A 244 8.41 -25.67 2.52
N SER A 245 9.11 -25.39 1.42
CA SER A 245 8.48 -25.09 0.11
C SER A 245 7.68 -26.28 -0.41
N LEU A 246 8.19 -27.51 -0.25
CA LEU A 246 7.49 -28.74 -0.63
C LEU A 246 6.25 -28.97 0.23
N ALA A 247 6.34 -28.76 1.55
CA ALA A 247 5.21 -28.86 2.45
C ALA A 247 4.10 -27.86 2.09
N LEU A 248 4.46 -26.63 1.74
CA LEU A 248 3.51 -25.62 1.25
C LEU A 248 2.84 -26.05 -0.05
N PHE A 249 3.60 -26.64 -0.98
CA PHE A 249 3.08 -27.15 -2.23
C PHE A 249 2.03 -28.25 -1.99
N LEU A 250 2.36 -29.23 -1.15
CA LEU A 250 1.44 -30.32 -0.79
C LEU A 250 0.18 -29.82 -0.08
N LYS A 251 0.29 -28.86 0.83
CA LYS A 251 -0.88 -28.26 1.51
C LYS A 251 -1.85 -27.57 0.53
N ARG A 252 -1.33 -27.06 -0.58
CA ARG A 252 -2.10 -26.32 -1.60
C ARG A 252 -2.71 -27.22 -2.67
N THR A 253 -2.39 -28.51 -2.68
CA THR A 253 -2.95 -29.50 -3.64
C THR A 253 -4.20 -30.13 -3.04
#